data_AF-A0A9P9DQK0-F1
#
_entry.id   AF-A0A9P9DQK0-F1
#
_cell.length_a   1.000
_cell.length_b   1.000
_cell.length_c   1.000
_cell.angle_alpha   90.00
_cell.angle_beta   90.00
_cell.angle_gamma   90.00
#
_symmetry.space_group_name_H-M   'P 1'
#
loop_
_entity.id
_entity.type
_entity.pdbx_description
1 polymer ?
#
loop_
_entity_poly.entity_id
_entity_poly.type
_entity_poly.pdbx_seq_one_letter_code
_entity_poly.pdbx_strand_id
1 'polypeptide(L)'
;MLEAERIDAEFFQMASNDPDLRAAKEAGVKMITYHALADPGVAPQNSISYYHESSELIGRDKVDDFHRLFLVPGQDHLLKSNLFGN
;
A
#
# COMPACT_ATOMS: atom_id res chain seq x y z
N MET A 1 -12.74 -5.82 -12.92
CA MET A 1 -12.29 -5.01 -11.76
C MET A 1 -13.01 -3.68 -11.70
N LEU A 2 -13.10 -2.91 -12.80
CA LEU A 2 -13.83 -1.63 -12.86
C LEU A 2 -15.28 -1.68 -12.33
N GLU A 3 -16.02 -2.76 -12.62
CA GLU A 3 -17.40 -2.92 -12.13
C GLU A 3 -17.47 -3.10 -10.61
N ALA A 4 -16.55 -3.88 -10.04
CA ALA A 4 -16.50 -4.13 -8.61
C ALA A 4 -16.04 -2.87 -7.85
N GLU A 5 -15.06 -2.14 -8.39
CA GLU A 5 -14.64 -0.84 -7.86
C GLU A 5 -15.76 0.19 -7.92
N ARG A 6 -16.54 0.23 -9.01
CA ARG A 6 -17.70 1.13 -9.11
C ARG A 6 -18.77 0.81 -8.07
N ILE A 7 -19.12 -0.46 -7.93
CA ILE A 7 -20.11 -0.90 -6.94
C ILE A 7 -19.63 -0.61 -5.52
N ASP A 8 -18.35 -0.84 -5.23
CA ASP A 8 -17.78 -0.47 -3.93
C ASP A 8 -17.86 1.03 -3.69
N ALA A 9 -17.40 1.85 -4.64
CA ALA A 9 -17.43 3.31 -4.52
C ALA A 9 -18.85 3.88 -4.33
N GLU A 10 -19.87 3.28 -4.97
CA GLU A 10 -21.25 3.74 -4.88
C GLU A 10 -22.01 3.23 -3.65
N PHE A 11 -21.78 1.99 -3.22
CA PHE A 11 -22.67 1.33 -2.26
C PHE A 11 -22.03 0.90 -0.95
N PHE A 12 -20.75 0.51 -0.97
CA PHE A 12 -20.13 -0.18 0.18
C PHE A 12 -18.97 0.59 0.81
N GLN A 13 -18.24 1.38 0.03
CA GLN A 13 -17.06 2.15 0.41
C GLN A 13 -16.09 1.35 1.28
N MET A 14 -15.81 0.10 0.92
CA MET A 14 -14.91 -0.77 1.67
C MET A 14 -13.47 -0.72 1.16
N ALA A 15 -13.24 -0.19 -0.04
CA ALA A 15 -11.90 0.00 -0.56
C ALA A 15 -11.11 0.99 0.31
N SER A 16 -9.98 0.54 0.84
CA SER A 16 -9.03 1.36 1.60
C SER A 16 -7.91 1.83 0.67
N ASN A 17 -8.27 2.51 -0.41
CA ASN A 17 -7.35 2.88 -1.49
C ASN A 17 -7.31 4.39 -1.79
N ASP A 18 -7.87 5.24 -0.93
CA ASP A 18 -7.72 6.70 -1.09
C ASP A 18 -6.24 7.12 -0.90
N PRO A 19 -5.57 7.64 -1.94
CA PRO A 19 -4.15 8.02 -1.86
C PRO A 19 -3.93 9.38 -1.19
N ASP A 20 -4.98 10.17 -0.92
CA ASP A 20 -4.88 11.48 -0.28
C ASP A 20 -4.72 11.36 1.25
N LEU A 21 -3.47 11.19 1.66
CA LEU A 21 -3.07 11.06 3.06
C LEU A 21 -2.81 12.40 3.77
N ARG A 22 -3.25 13.55 3.22
CA ARG A 22 -3.00 14.87 3.84
C ARG A 22 -3.57 14.97 5.26
N ALA A 23 -4.77 14.45 5.49
CA ALA A 23 -5.38 14.45 6.83
C ALA A 23 -4.56 13.64 7.85
N ALA A 24 -4.01 12.48 7.44
CA ALA A 24 -3.14 11.67 8.30
C ALA A 24 -1.84 12.42 8.65
N LYS A 25 -1.24 13.10 7.65
CA LYS A 25 -0.07 13.95 7.86
C LYS A 25 -0.35 15.12 8.82
N GLU A 26 -1.47 15.82 8.65
CA GLU A 26 -1.90 16.93 9.51
C GLU A 26 -2.17 16.48 10.95
N ALA A 27 -2.70 15.26 11.12
CA ALA A 27 -2.88 14.63 12.42
C ALA A 27 -1.58 14.13 13.08
N GLY A 28 -0.43 14.24 12.40
CA GLY A 28 0.87 13.81 12.92
C GLY A 28 1.08 12.29 12.94
N VAL A 29 0.26 11.52 12.19
CA VAL A 29 0.36 10.07 12.08
C VAL A 29 1.69 9.67 11.43
N LYS A 30 2.24 8.52 11.83
CA LYS A 30 3.38 7.87 11.18
C LYS A 30 2.96 6.50 10.67
N MET A 31 3.24 6.22 9.40
CA MET A 31 2.86 5.01 8.68
C MET A 31 4.09 4.27 8.19
N ILE A 32 4.12 2.97 8.44
CA ILE A 32 5.08 2.03 7.86
C ILE A 32 4.26 0.99 7.11
N THR A 33 4.52 0.89 5.80
CA THR A 33 3.96 -0.17 4.96
C THR A 33 5.10 -1.12 4.60
N TYR A 34 4.85 -2.42 4.65
CA TYR A 34 5.76 -3.43 4.13
C TYR A 34 5.03 -4.36 3.16
N HIS A 35 5.72 -4.84 2.13
CA HIS A 35 5.15 -5.81 1.20
C HIS A 35 6.22 -6.81 0.73
N ALA A 36 5.86 -8.10 0.71
CA ALA A 36 6.67 -9.14 0.11
C ALA A 36 6.72 -9.02 -1.41
N LEU A 37 7.91 -9.11 -2.00
CA LEU A 37 8.02 -9.09 -3.47
C LEU A 37 7.63 -10.41 -4.14
N ALA A 38 7.61 -11.52 -3.40
CA ALA A 38 7.21 -12.84 -3.91
C ALA A 38 5.84 -13.29 -3.36
N ASP A 39 4.98 -12.35 -2.96
CA ASP A 39 3.62 -12.64 -2.50
C ASP A 39 2.74 -13.16 -3.66
N PRO A 40 2.22 -14.40 -3.59
CA PRO A 40 1.38 -14.99 -4.63
C PRO A 40 -0.11 -14.59 -4.49
N GLY A 41 -0.52 -14.04 -3.34
CA GLY A 41 -1.91 -13.74 -3.03
C GLY A 41 -2.26 -12.28 -3.26
N VAL A 42 -1.42 -11.36 -2.79
CA VAL A 42 -1.61 -9.92 -2.95
C VAL A 42 -0.44 -9.36 -3.77
N ALA A 43 -0.77 -8.72 -4.90
CA ALA A 43 0.26 -8.19 -5.78
C ALA A 43 1.01 -7.02 -5.09
N PRO A 44 2.36 -7.07 -4.98
CA PRO A 44 3.14 -5.97 -4.40
C PRO A 44 2.99 -4.65 -5.18
N GLN A 45 2.61 -4.73 -6.45
CA GLN A 45 2.30 -3.57 -7.29
C GLN A 45 1.20 -2.70 -6.68
N ASN A 46 0.25 -3.26 -5.92
CA ASN A 46 -0.81 -2.46 -5.28
C ASN A 46 -0.22 -1.48 -4.26
N SER A 47 0.69 -1.93 -3.39
CA SER A 47 1.33 -1.05 -2.41
C SER A 47 2.31 -0.07 -3.05
N ILE A 48 2.99 -0.50 -4.11
CA ILE A 48 3.89 0.37 -4.89
C ILE A 48 3.10 1.50 -5.54
N SER A 49 2.02 1.19 -6.27
CA SER A 49 1.16 2.19 -6.90
C SER A 49 0.54 3.14 -5.88
N TYR A 50 0.01 2.63 -4.78
CA TYR A 50 -0.58 3.46 -3.72
C TYR A 50 0.42 4.48 -3.14
N TYR A 51 1.65 4.04 -2.86
CA TYR A 51 2.70 4.94 -2.37
C TYR A 51 3.11 5.97 -3.42
N HIS A 52 3.16 5.59 -4.71
CA HIS A 52 3.44 6.53 -5.80
C HIS A 52 2.33 7.57 -5.98
N GLU A 53 1.07 7.16 -5.99
CA GLU A 53 -0.09 8.06 -6.12
C GLU A 53 -0.13 9.07 -4.97
N SER A 54 0.11 8.62 -3.72
CA SER A 54 0.20 9.53 -2.58
C SER A 54 1.38 10.51 -2.71
N SER A 55 2.53 10.02 -3.20
CA SER A 55 3.72 10.85 -3.46
C SER A 55 3.48 11.90 -4.54
N GLU A 56 2.73 11.58 -5.59
CA GLU A 56 2.36 12.52 -6.65
C GLU A 56 1.39 13.60 -6.15
N LEU A 57 0.43 13.24 -5.29
CA LEU A 57 -0.56 14.17 -4.75
C LEU A 57 0.02 15.13 -3.70
N ILE A 58 0.83 14.62 -2.78
CA ILE A 58 1.29 15.36 -1.60
C ILE A 58 2.68 16.00 -1.86
N GLY A 59 3.47 15.37 -2.74
CA GLY A 59 4.88 15.67 -2.98
C GLY A 59 5.79 14.69 -2.21
N ARG A 60 6.71 14.06 -2.92
CA ARG A 60 7.56 12.97 -2.42
C ARG A 60 8.25 13.28 -1.08
N ASP A 61 8.95 14.41 -0.99
CA ASP A 61 9.67 14.79 0.25
C ASP A 61 8.74 14.88 1.46
N LYS A 62 7.49 15.31 1.25
CA LYS A 62 6.49 15.44 2.31
C LYS A 62 5.87 14.11 2.70
N VAL A 63 5.80 13.14 1.78
CA VAL A 63 5.34 11.78 2.07
C VAL A 63 6.39 11.03 2.90
N ASP A 64 7.66 11.14 2.55
CA ASP A 64 8.76 10.44 3.23
C ASP A 64 8.94 10.82 4.71
N ASP A 65 8.44 11.99 5.11
CA ASP A 65 8.40 12.49 6.49
C ASP A 65 7.43 11.70 7.40
N PHE A 66 6.42 11.02 6.84
CA PHE A 66 5.38 10.35 7.64
C PHE A 66 4.98 8.97 7.14
N HIS A 67 5.20 8.62 5.87
CA HIS A 67 4.87 7.33 5.30
C HIS A 67 6.06 6.75 4.55
N ARG A 68 6.45 5.52 4.90
CA ARG A 68 7.54 4.80 4.23
C ARG A 68 7.08 3.40 3.81
N LEU A 69 7.41 3.02 2.58
CA LEU A 69 7.20 1.69 2.03
C LEU A 69 8.51 0.89 2.04
N PHE A 70 8.48 -0.31 2.63
CA PHE A 70 9.59 -1.26 2.63
C PHE A 70 9.22 -2.51 1.84
N LEU A 71 9.97 -2.79 0.77
CA LEU A 71 9.78 -3.99 -0.04
C LEU A 71 10.74 -5.07 0.42
N VAL A 72 10.24 -6.29 0.63
CA VAL A 72 11.02 -7.42 1.14
C VAL A 72 11.28 -8.43 0.00
N PRO A 73 12.53 -8.52 -0.52
CA PRO A 73 12.87 -9.47 -1.58
C PRO A 73 12.78 -10.92 -1.10
N GLY A 74 12.21 -11.81 -1.93
CA GLY A 74 12.18 -13.26 -1.68
C GLY A 74 11.24 -13.74 -0.56
N GLN A 75 10.57 -12.83 0.14
CA GLN A 75 9.50 -13.17 1.09
C GLN A 75 8.20 -13.48 0.33
N ASP A 76 7.51 -14.55 0.73
CA ASP A 76 6.16 -14.92 0.28
C ASP A 76 5.12 -14.10 1.08
N HIS A 77 3.84 -14.47 1.02
CA HIS A 77 2.75 -13.80 1.73
C HIS A 77 3.03 -13.72 3.26
N LEU A 78 3.21 -12.50 3.76
CA LEU A 78 3.56 -12.19 5.16
C LEU A 78 4.84 -12.90 5.65
N LEU A 79 5.00 -13.12 6.97
CA LEU A 79 6.21 -13.72 7.57
C LEU A 79 6.47 -15.19 7.17
N LYS A 80 5.71 -15.77 6.23
CA LYS A 80 6.09 -17.05 5.63
C LYS A 80 7.25 -16.81 4.67
N SER A 81 8.44 -17.18 5.10
CA SER A 81 9.62 -17.22 4.24
C SER A 81 9.65 -18.55 3.47
N ASN A 82 9.84 -18.51 2.15
CA ASN A 82 10.27 -19.69 1.37
C ASN A 82 11.75 -20.06 1.59
N LEU A 83 12.39 -19.53 2.65
CA LEU A 83 13.76 -19.86 3.05
C LEU A 83 13.91 -21.30 3.57
N PHE A 84 12.80 -21.99 3.81
CA PHE A 84 12.78 -23.41 4.14
C PHE A 84 11.77 -24.11 3.23
N GLY A 85 12.17 -24.34 1.98
CA GLY A 85 11.44 -25.24 1.09
C GLY A 85 11.39 -26.64 1.70
N ASN A 86 10.17 -27.19 1.80
CA ASN A 86 9.93 -28.64 1.86
C ASN A 86 9.63 -29.13 0.44
#